data_AF-A0A7S3W090-F1
#
_entry.id   AF-A0A7S3W090-F1
#
_cell.length_a   1.000
_cell.length_b   1.000
_cell.length_c   1.000
_cell.angle_alpha   90.00
_cell.angle_beta   90.00
_cell.angle_gamma   90.00
#
_symmetry.space_group_name_H-M   'P 1'
#
loop_
_entity.id
_entity.type
_entity.pdbx_description
1 polymer ?
#
loop_
_entity_poly.entity_id
_entity_poly.type
_entity_poly.pdbx_seq_one_letter_code
_entity_poly.pdbx_strand_id
1 'polypeptide(L)'
;AGLVTKSSLMLGLGEKAEEVHQALRDLRDNGVEIVTFGQYLQPTKRHMKVDRYVTPEEFDEFRAAGEALGLHVASGPLVRSSYRAGDLFKERLALRAAAEGAPRPVDAGATGFGGLPPVRGFARPSAATA
;
A
#
# COMPACT_ATOMS: atom_id res chain seq x y z
N ALA A 1 20.37 -3.82 -0.88
CA ALA A 1 18.96 -3.90 -1.34
C ALA A 1 18.08 -3.88 -0.10
N GLY A 2 17.07 -3.00 0.02
CA GLY A 2 16.45 -2.79 1.36
C GLY A 2 15.15 -2.01 1.45
N LEU A 3 14.46 -1.71 0.34
CA LEU A 3 13.16 -1.03 0.39
C LEU A 3 12.03 -2.03 0.17
N VAL A 4 10.87 -1.77 0.79
CA VAL A 4 9.62 -2.47 0.44
C VAL A 4 9.05 -1.80 -0.79
N THR A 5 8.72 -2.61 -1.79
CA THR A 5 8.24 -2.16 -3.10
C THR A 5 6.73 -2.34 -3.20
N LYS A 6 6.05 -1.34 -3.75
CA LYS A 6 4.60 -1.31 -3.91
C LYS A 6 4.21 -0.92 -5.33
N SER A 7 3.19 -1.58 -5.87
CA SER A 7 2.53 -1.20 -7.11
C SER A 7 1.01 -1.13 -6.93
N SER A 8 0.31 -0.60 -7.93
CA SER A 8 -1.15 -0.50 -7.96
C SER A 8 -1.66 -0.71 -9.38
N LEU A 9 -2.78 -1.41 -9.51
CA LEU A 9 -3.51 -1.60 -10.76
C LEU A 9 -4.95 -1.09 -10.60
N MET A 10 -5.42 -0.34 -11.60
CA MET A 10 -6.80 0.11 -11.68
C MET A 10 -7.53 -0.76 -12.70
N LEU A 11 -8.59 -1.44 -12.27
CA LEU A 11 -9.37 -2.37 -13.10
C LEU A 11 -10.59 -1.68 -13.71
N GLY A 12 -11.12 -2.25 -14.80
CA GLY A 12 -12.28 -1.71 -15.51
C GLY A 12 -11.93 -0.77 -16.67
N LEU A 13 -10.73 -0.89 -17.23
CA LEU A 13 -10.25 -0.13 -18.39
C LEU A 13 -10.24 -0.95 -19.70
N GLY A 14 -10.72 -2.19 -19.66
CA GLY A 14 -10.78 -3.12 -20.79
C GLY A 14 -9.79 -4.28 -20.70
N GLU A 15 -9.11 -4.42 -19.56
CA GLU A 15 -8.22 -5.54 -19.28
C GLU A 15 -8.99 -6.86 -19.12
N LYS A 16 -8.40 -7.95 -19.61
CA LYS A 16 -8.88 -9.31 -19.39
C LYS A 16 -8.31 -9.89 -18.10
N ALA A 17 -9.00 -10.87 -17.52
CA ALA A 17 -8.55 -11.53 -16.29
C ALA A 17 -7.15 -12.15 -16.45
N GLU A 18 -6.85 -12.74 -17.61
CA GLU A 18 -5.55 -13.35 -17.90
C GLU A 18 -4.41 -12.32 -17.90
N GLU A 19 -4.67 -11.09 -18.34
CA GLU A 19 -3.71 -9.98 -18.33
C GLU A 19 -3.44 -9.52 -16.90
N VAL A 20 -4.46 -9.50 -16.03
CA VAL A 20 -4.30 -9.20 -14.60
C VAL A 20 -3.46 -10.28 -13.91
N HIS A 21 -3.73 -11.56 -14.20
CA HIS A 21 -2.93 -12.66 -13.67
C HIS A 21 -1.49 -12.64 -14.18
N GLN A 22 -1.27 -12.24 -15.44
CA GLN A 22 0.08 -12.07 -15.97
C GLN A 22 0.80 -10.92 -15.27
N ALA A 23 0.14 -9.76 -15.10
CA ALA A 23 0.71 -8.62 -14.39
C ALA A 23 1.08 -8.99 -12.94
N LEU A 24 0.28 -9.79 -12.25
CA LEU A 24 0.62 -10.30 -10.91
C LEU A 24 1.93 -11.10 -10.90
N ARG A 25 2.13 -11.99 -11.88
CA ARG A 25 3.39 -12.74 -12.04
C ARG A 25 4.56 -11.80 -12.32
N ASP A 26 4.40 -10.88 -13.27
CA ASP A 26 5.45 -9.92 -13.64
C ASP A 26 5.85 -9.04 -12.44
N LEU A 27 4.88 -8.57 -11.66
CA LEU A 27 5.14 -7.81 -10.43
C LEU A 27 5.96 -8.65 -9.44
N ARG A 28 5.58 -9.91 -9.25
CA ARG A 28 6.29 -10.80 -8.32
C ARG A 28 7.72 -11.07 -8.78
N ASP A 29 7.91 -11.36 -10.07
CA ASP A 29 9.22 -11.64 -10.68
C ASP A 29 10.17 -10.44 -10.62
N ASN A 30 9.61 -9.22 -10.62
CA ASN A 30 10.36 -7.97 -10.43
C ASN A 30 10.51 -7.55 -8.96
N GLY A 31 10.21 -8.45 -8.02
CA GLY A 31 10.44 -8.21 -6.59
C GLY A 31 9.47 -7.22 -5.96
N VAL A 32 8.28 -7.02 -6.53
CA VAL A 32 7.19 -6.29 -5.88
C VAL A 32 6.67 -7.12 -4.71
N GLU A 33 6.31 -6.43 -3.63
CA GLU A 33 5.86 -7.08 -2.40
C GLU A 33 4.43 -6.72 -2.02
N ILE A 34 4.00 -5.50 -2.34
CA ILE A 34 2.66 -5.02 -2.06
C ILE A 34 2.00 -4.63 -3.39
N VAL A 35 0.78 -5.09 -3.62
CA VAL A 35 -0.03 -4.65 -4.77
C VAL A 35 -1.41 -4.23 -4.30
N THR A 36 -1.96 -3.18 -4.93
CA THR A 36 -3.34 -2.77 -4.70
C THR A 36 -4.19 -2.82 -5.96
N PHE A 37 -5.41 -3.33 -5.83
CA PHE A 37 -6.41 -3.35 -6.89
C PHE A 37 -7.57 -2.43 -6.55
N GLY A 38 -7.90 -1.50 -7.44
CA GLY A 38 -9.03 -0.59 -7.28
C GLY A 38 -9.85 -0.46 -8.55
N GLN A 39 -11.14 -0.10 -8.44
CA GLN A 39 -11.96 0.19 -9.61
C GLN A 39 -11.56 1.54 -10.22
N TYR A 40 -11.30 1.55 -11.52
CA TYR A 40 -11.19 2.77 -12.29
C TYR A 40 -12.53 3.51 -12.26
N LEU A 41 -12.51 4.73 -11.72
CA LEU A 41 -13.65 5.62 -11.72
C LEU A 41 -13.31 6.81 -12.61
N GLN A 42 -14.06 6.96 -13.69
CA GLN A 42 -13.86 8.06 -14.64
C GLN A 42 -14.05 9.40 -13.92
N PRO A 43 -13.02 10.26 -13.80
CA PRO A 43 -13.14 11.52 -13.05
C PRO A 43 -14.08 12.53 -13.73
N THR A 44 -14.01 12.62 -15.06
CA THR A 44 -14.87 13.48 -15.88
C THR A 44 -15.12 12.84 -17.24
N LYS A 45 -16.13 13.32 -17.97
CA LYS A 45 -16.51 12.82 -19.31
C LYS A 45 -15.40 12.89 -20.38
N ARG A 46 -14.30 13.62 -20.11
CA ARG A 46 -13.15 13.75 -21.03
C ARG A 46 -12.10 12.65 -20.84
N HIS A 47 -12.17 11.87 -19.76
CA HIS A 47 -11.25 10.77 -19.51
C HIS A 47 -11.74 9.48 -20.18
N MET A 48 -10.91 8.45 -20.20
CA MET A 48 -11.29 7.12 -20.68
C MET A 48 -12.62 6.68 -20.05
N LYS A 49 -13.48 6.05 -20.85
CA LYS A 49 -14.72 5.49 -20.32
C LYS A 49 -14.38 4.28 -19.47
N VAL A 50 -15.18 4.06 -18.43
CA VAL A 50 -15.16 2.78 -17.71
C VAL A 50 -15.67 1.72 -18.68
N ASP A 51 -14.88 0.68 -18.89
CA ASP A 51 -15.24 -0.46 -19.73
C ASP A 51 -16.17 -1.41 -18.98
N ARG A 52 -15.79 -1.76 -17.75
CA ARG A 52 -16.58 -2.61 -16.85
C ARG A 52 -16.42 -2.21 -15.39
N TYR A 53 -17.44 -2.50 -14.59
CA TYR A 53 -17.38 -2.46 -13.13
C TYR A 53 -17.09 -3.86 -12.63
N VAL A 54 -15.92 -4.03 -12.02
CA VAL A 54 -15.45 -5.32 -11.49
C VAL A 54 -16.24 -5.66 -10.23
N THR A 55 -16.70 -6.91 -10.12
CA THR A 55 -17.50 -7.32 -8.96
C THR A 55 -16.62 -7.54 -7.72
N PRO A 56 -17.19 -7.47 -6.50
CA PRO A 56 -16.46 -7.81 -5.28
C PRO A 56 -15.82 -9.20 -5.33
N GLU A 57 -16.50 -10.18 -5.92
CA GLU A 57 -16.01 -11.55 -6.06
C GLU A 57 -14.77 -11.62 -6.96
N GLU A 58 -14.76 -10.90 -8.08
CA GLU A 58 -13.56 -10.81 -8.94
C GLU A 58 -12.39 -10.14 -8.20
N PHE A 59 -12.64 -9.12 -7.37
CA PHE A 59 -11.60 -8.52 -6.54
C PHE A 59 -11.03 -9.52 -5.52
N ASP A 60 -11.85 -10.40 -4.96
CA ASP A 60 -11.43 -11.46 -4.05
C ASP A 60 -10.61 -12.55 -4.78
N GLU A 61 -11.00 -12.89 -6.01
CA GLU A 61 -10.25 -13.81 -6.87
C GLU A 61 -8.84 -13.28 -7.19
N PHE A 62 -8.72 -12.01 -7.60
CA PHE A 62 -7.42 -11.40 -7.86
C PHE A 62 -6.58 -11.26 -6.59
N ARG A 63 -7.22 -11.00 -5.45
CA ARG A 63 -6.55 -11.00 -4.14
C ARG A 63 -5.95 -12.37 -3.85
N ALA A 64 -6.74 -13.43 -3.92
CA ALA A 64 -6.29 -14.79 -3.66
C ALA A 64 -5.16 -15.20 -4.62
N ALA A 65 -5.28 -14.85 -5.91
CA ALA A 65 -4.25 -15.13 -6.91
C ALA A 65 -2.91 -14.41 -6.60
N GLY A 66 -2.95 -13.14 -6.18
CA GLY A 66 -1.75 -12.40 -5.79
C GLY A 66 -1.12 -12.94 -4.51
N GLU A 67 -1.94 -13.27 -3.51
CA GLU A 67 -1.49 -13.84 -2.24
C GLU A 67 -0.82 -15.21 -2.44
N ALA A 68 -1.36 -16.04 -3.34
CA ALA A 68 -0.74 -17.32 -3.71
C ALA A 68 0.66 -17.17 -4.34
N LEU A 69 0.98 -16.00 -4.93
CA LEU A 69 2.30 -15.67 -5.47
C LEU A 69 3.25 -15.06 -4.42
N GLY A 70 2.78 -14.87 -3.17
CA GLY A 70 3.56 -14.27 -2.08
C GLY A 70 3.53 -12.73 -2.07
N LEU A 71 2.61 -12.12 -2.80
CA LEU A 71 2.32 -10.68 -2.72
C LEU A 71 1.40 -10.39 -1.54
N HIS A 72 1.55 -9.22 -0.92
CA HIS A 72 0.61 -8.70 0.04
C HIS A 72 -0.39 -7.79 -0.67
N VAL A 73 -1.67 -8.13 -0.62
CA VAL A 73 -2.68 -7.55 -1.54
C VAL A 73 -3.76 -6.80 -0.77
N ALA A 74 -4.02 -5.56 -1.16
CA ALA A 74 -5.28 -4.88 -0.83
C ALA A 74 -6.14 -4.76 -2.09
N SER A 75 -7.34 -5.30 -2.06
CA SER A 75 -8.21 -5.41 -3.23
C SER A 75 -9.62 -4.95 -2.89
N GLY A 76 -10.23 -4.16 -3.77
CA GLY A 76 -11.64 -3.79 -3.65
C GLY A 76 -11.99 -2.53 -4.44
N PRO A 77 -13.29 -2.25 -4.67
CA PRO A 77 -13.72 -1.20 -5.59
C PRO A 77 -13.16 0.20 -5.25
N LEU A 78 -13.12 0.54 -3.97
CA LEU A 78 -12.68 1.86 -3.48
C LEU A 78 -11.21 1.90 -3.05
N VAL A 79 -10.49 0.79 -3.15
CA VAL A 79 -9.06 0.77 -2.81
C VAL A 79 -8.28 1.67 -3.76
N ARG A 80 -7.28 2.36 -3.21
CA ARG A 80 -6.35 3.23 -3.94
C ARG A 80 -4.93 2.95 -3.46
N SER A 81 -3.94 3.46 -4.19
CA SER A 81 -2.53 3.24 -3.88
C SER A 81 -2.14 3.61 -2.44
N SER A 82 -2.76 4.61 -1.83
CA SER A 82 -2.50 5.02 -0.45
C SER A 82 -3.42 4.38 0.60
N TYR A 83 -4.45 3.63 0.19
CA TYR A 83 -5.40 3.01 1.12
C TYR A 83 -4.66 2.10 2.10
N ARG A 84 -4.78 2.41 3.39
CA ARG A 84 -4.12 1.72 4.52
C ARG A 84 -2.63 1.43 4.28
N ALA A 85 -1.93 2.28 3.54
CA ALA A 85 -0.54 2.03 3.13
C ALA A 85 0.42 1.85 4.33
N GLY A 86 0.17 2.55 5.44
CA GLY A 86 0.95 2.39 6.67
C GLY A 86 0.76 1.02 7.33
N ASP A 87 -0.45 0.47 7.31
CA ASP A 87 -0.75 -0.87 7.85
C ASP A 87 -0.12 -1.93 6.96
N LEU A 88 -0.39 -1.87 5.64
CA LEU A 88 0.16 -2.81 4.65
C LEU A 88 1.69 -2.86 4.68
N PHE A 89 2.35 -1.72 4.90
CA PHE A 89 3.80 -1.65 5.04
C PHE A 89 4.29 -2.34 6.32
N LYS A 90 3.66 -2.07 7.47
CA LYS A 90 4.00 -2.71 8.74
C LYS A 90 3.79 -4.22 8.69
N GLU A 91 2.66 -4.65 8.14
CA GLU A 91 2.32 -6.06 7.94
C GLU A 91 3.37 -6.75 7.06
N ARG A 92 3.77 -6.12 5.95
CA ARG A 92 4.83 -6.67 5.08
C ARG A 92 6.20 -6.76 5.79
N LEU A 93 6.56 -5.75 6.58
CA LEU A 93 7.80 -5.81 7.39
C LEU A 93 7.76 -6.93 8.43
N ALA A 94 6.61 -7.15 9.08
CA ALA A 94 6.43 -8.24 10.02
C ALA A 94 6.58 -9.62 9.33
N LEU A 95 6.02 -9.77 8.13
CA LEU A 95 6.17 -10.98 7.31
C LEU A 95 7.64 -11.24 6.92
N ARG A 96 8.40 -10.20 6.55
CA ARG A 96 9.85 -10.33 6.30
C ARG A 96 10.60 -10.83 7.54
N ALA A 97 10.36 -10.20 8.69
CA ALA A 97 11.03 -10.56 9.94
C ALA A 97 10.73 -12.00 10.39
N ALA A 98 9.50 -12.48 10.14
CA ALA A 98 9.10 -13.85 10.42
C ALA A 98 9.77 -14.87 9.47
N ALA A 99 9.92 -14.54 8.19
CA ALA A 99 10.55 -15.42 7.20
C ALA A 99 12.07 -15.56 7.38
N GLU A 100 12.73 -14.54 7.92
CA GLU A 100 14.19 -14.51 8.13
C GLU A 100 14.63 -15.11 9.49
N GLY A 101 13.71 -15.51 10.36
CA GLY A 101 14.06 -16.11 11.66
C GLY A 101 14.57 -15.12 12.74
N ALA A 102 14.06 -13.88 12.75
CA ALA A 102 14.38 -12.75 13.67
C ALA A 102 15.82 -12.16 13.53
N PRO A 103 16.10 -10.83 13.71
CA PRO A 103 15.52 -9.87 14.66
C PRO A 103 15.06 -8.50 14.07
N ARG A 104 14.74 -7.57 14.99
CA ARG A 104 13.96 -6.31 14.92
C ARG A 104 14.17 -5.40 13.69
N PRO A 105 13.11 -4.69 13.24
CA PRO A 105 13.26 -3.56 12.35
C PRO A 105 13.96 -2.41 13.11
N VAL A 106 15.20 -2.16 12.68
CA VAL A 106 16.05 -0.96 12.80
C VAL A 106 16.20 -0.34 14.19
N ASP A 107 17.43 -0.33 14.68
CA ASP A 107 17.83 0.51 15.81
C ASP A 107 17.47 1.97 15.52
N ALA A 108 16.61 2.54 16.34
CA ALA A 108 16.41 3.98 16.45
C ALA A 108 17.70 4.60 17.03
N GLY A 109 18.75 4.69 16.21
CA GLY A 109 20.09 5.00 16.68
C GLY A 109 21.12 5.14 15.56
N ALA A 110 20.91 6.06 14.62
CA ALA A 110 22.00 6.67 13.86
C ALA A 110 21.60 8.11 13.44
N THR A 111 21.81 9.03 14.37
CA THR A 111 22.34 10.39 14.17
C THR A 111 22.33 10.97 12.76
N GLY A 112 21.55 12.03 12.54
CA GLY A 112 21.63 12.81 11.31
C GLY A 112 20.63 13.97 11.13
N PHE A 113 20.18 14.64 12.19
CA PHE A 113 19.69 16.03 12.07
C PHE A 113 20.35 16.85 13.17
N GLY A 114 21.14 17.84 12.76
CA GLY A 114 21.81 18.77 13.66
C GLY A 114 20.82 19.43 14.61
N GLY A 115 21.26 19.62 15.85
CA GLY A 115 20.46 20.13 16.95
C GLY A 115 19.69 21.41 16.58
N LEU A 116 18.36 21.33 16.68
CA LEU A 116 17.57 22.52 16.96
C LEU A 116 17.73 22.84 18.44
N PRO A 117 18.02 24.11 18.82
CA PRO A 117 18.05 24.51 20.21
C PRO A 117 16.65 24.34 20.84
N PRO A 118 16.57 24.16 22.17
CA PRO A 118 15.30 24.00 22.85
C PRO A 118 14.43 25.25 22.64
N VAL A 119 13.23 25.04 22.08
CA VAL A 119 12.20 26.08 22.05
C VAL A 119 11.83 26.46 23.49
N ARG A 120 12.06 27.73 23.83
CA ARG A 120 11.68 28.32 25.11
C ARG A 120 10.17 28.14 25.29
N GLY A 121 9.77 27.54 26.40
CA GLY A 121 8.39 27.18 26.68
C GLY A 121 7.41 28.34 26.48
N PHE A 122 6.41 28.13 25.64
CA PHE A 122 5.19 28.93 25.67
C PHE A 122 4.46 28.61 26.97
N ALA A 123 4.44 29.57 27.89
CA ALA A 123 3.58 29.52 29.07
C ALA A 123 2.13 29.37 28.60
N ARG A 124 1.44 28.33 29.07
CA ARG A 124 -0.01 28.23 28.93
C ARG A 124 -0.64 29.37 29.74
N PRO A 125 -1.55 30.18 29.20
CA PRO A 125 -2.36 31.04 30.03
C PRO A 125 -3.23 30.16 30.93
N SER A 126 -3.12 30.40 32.24
CA SER A 126 -3.95 29.81 33.28
C SER A 126 -5.41 30.16 33.00
N ALA A 127 -6.23 29.14 32.77
CA ALA A 127 -7.68 29.26 32.87
C ALA A 127 -8.04 29.41 34.35
N ALA A 128 -8.25 30.64 34.81
CA ALA A 128 -8.99 30.92 36.04
C ALA A 128 -10.43 31.27 35.64
N THR A 129 -11.34 30.40 36.08
CA THR A 129 -12.80 30.54 36.05
C THR A 129 -13.26 31.70 36.95
N ALA A 130 -14.51 32.12 36.75
CA ALA A 130 -15.33 33.00 37.59
C ALA A 130 -15.06 32.93 39.11
#